data_AF-A0A3N5TQ89-F1
#
_entry.id   AF-A0A3N5TQ89-F1
#
_cell.length_a   1.000
_cell.length_b   1.000
_cell.length_c   1.000
_cell.angle_alpha   90.00
_cell.angle_beta   90.00
_cell.angle_gamma   90.00
#
_symmetry.space_group_name_H-M   'P 1'
#
loop_
_entity.id
_entity.type
_entity.pdbx_description
1 polymer ?
#
loop_
_entity_poly.entity_id
_entity_poly.type
_entity_poly.pdbx_seq_one_letter_code
_entity_poly.pdbx_strand_id
1 'polypeptide(L)' 'MVEQSGFIDPHGDFRKLKSYQSAEIVYDATAVFCNRLIDRRSRTHDQMVQAANTLICLIHQANYLFDQQLRQLEQ' A
#
# COMPACT_ATOMS: atom_id res chain seq x y z
N MET A 1 -9.55 4.29 -31.40
CA MET A 1 -8.23 4.92 -31.55
C MET A 1 -7.80 5.37 -30.17
N VAL A 2 -6.90 4.63 -29.50
CA VAL A 2 -6.27 5.10 -28.25
C VAL A 2 -4.84 5.42 -28.65
N GLU A 3 -4.62 6.72 -28.86
CA GLU A 3 -3.36 7.31 -29.30
C GLU A 3 -2.43 7.48 -28.09
N GLN A 4 -1.14 7.46 -28.35
CA GLN A 4 -0.06 7.24 -27.39
C GLN A 4 -0.05 8.22 -26.22
N SER A 5 -0.36 7.74 -25.03
CA SER A 5 0.09 8.37 -23.78
C SER A 5 1.48 7.82 -23.49
N GLY A 6 2.40 8.64 -22.97
CA GLY A 6 3.69 8.17 -22.49
C GLY A 6 3.54 6.91 -21.63
N PHE A 7 4.60 6.10 -21.53
CA PHE A 7 4.65 4.85 -20.76
C PHE A 7 4.07 4.97 -19.32
N ILE A 8 3.88 6.20 -18.84
CA ILE A 8 3.35 6.55 -17.55
C ILE A 8 2.30 7.69 -17.69
N ASP A 9 1.10 7.48 -17.15
CA ASP A 9 0.00 8.47 -17.06
C ASP A 9 0.38 9.62 -16.11
N PRO A 10 -0.03 10.89 -16.35
CA PRO A 10 0.30 12.02 -15.50
C PRO A 10 -0.11 11.79 -14.03
N HIS A 11 0.87 12.00 -13.17
CA HIS A 11 0.92 11.50 -11.80
C HIS A 11 -0.10 12.14 -10.86
N GLY A 12 -0.83 11.30 -10.12
CA GLY A 12 -1.70 11.77 -9.04
C GLY A 12 -2.64 10.71 -8.46
N ASP A 13 -2.84 9.59 -9.14
CA ASP A 13 -3.86 8.61 -8.76
C ASP A 13 -3.30 7.30 -8.19
N PHE A 14 -2.23 7.39 -7.39
CA PHE A 14 -1.59 6.21 -6.76
C PHE A 14 -2.56 5.43 -5.85
N ARG A 15 -3.63 6.07 -5.35
CA ARG A 15 -4.72 5.40 -4.61
C ARG A 15 -5.55 4.45 -5.49
N LYS A 16 -5.57 4.65 -6.81
CA LYS A 16 -6.16 3.71 -7.78
C LYS A 16 -5.21 2.60 -8.22
N LEU A 17 -3.95 2.60 -7.77
CA LEU A 17 -3.07 1.47 -8.04
C LEU A 17 -3.61 0.22 -7.39
N LYS A 18 -3.70 -0.85 -8.18
CA LYS A 18 -4.12 -2.15 -7.70
C LYS A 18 -3.23 -2.67 -6.58
N SER A 19 -1.94 -2.35 -6.58
CA SER A 19 -1.00 -2.70 -5.51
C SER A 19 -1.36 -2.03 -4.18
N TYR A 20 -1.73 -0.75 -4.22
CA TYR A 20 -2.14 0.01 -3.03
C TYR A 20 -3.41 -0.57 -2.42
N GLN A 21 -4.44 -0.78 -3.24
CA GLN A 21 -5.72 -1.36 -2.80
C GLN A 21 -5.55 -2.79 -2.28
N SER A 22 -4.73 -3.61 -2.97
CA SER A 22 -4.46 -4.98 -2.53
C SER A 22 -3.81 -5.01 -1.14
N ALA A 23 -2.92 -4.06 -0.86
CA ALA A 23 -2.27 -3.98 0.44
C ALA A 23 -3.18 -3.50 1.56
N GLU A 24 -4.09 -2.55 1.29
CA GLU A 24 -5.14 -2.17 2.25
C GLU A 24 -6.03 -3.38 2.58
N ILE A 25 -6.42 -4.17 1.56
CA ILE A 25 -7.20 -5.40 1.77
C ILE A 25 -6.43 -6.40 2.64
N VAL A 26 -5.13 -6.61 2.36
CA VAL A 26 -4.29 -7.52 3.17
C VAL A 26 -4.16 -7.04 4.61
N TYR A 27 -4.03 -5.73 4.83
CA TYR A 27 -3.99 -5.13 6.16
C TYR A 27 -5.30 -5.41 6.92
N ASP A 28 -6.44 -5.05 6.32
CA ASP A 28 -7.76 -5.23 6.93
C ASP A 28 -8.04 -6.70 7.22
N ALA A 29 -7.73 -7.58 6.26
CA ALA A 29 -7.86 -9.03 6.43
C ALA A 29 -7.00 -9.54 7.59
N THR A 30 -5.77 -9.04 7.73
CA THR A 30 -4.87 -9.42 8.83
C THR A 30 -5.44 -8.96 10.18
N ALA A 31 -5.93 -7.72 10.27
CA ALA A 31 -6.52 -7.19 11.50
C ALA A 31 -7.78 -7.99 11.91
N VAL A 32 -8.66 -8.29 10.96
CA VAL A 32 -9.87 -9.10 11.21
C VAL A 32 -9.51 -10.53 11.60
N PHE A 33 -8.55 -11.14 10.91
CA PHE A 33 -8.03 -12.47 11.23
C PHE A 33 -7.48 -12.52 12.66
N CYS A 34 -6.58 -11.60 13.00
CA CYS A 34 -5.98 -11.54 14.33
C CYS A 34 -7.04 -11.33 15.42
N ASN A 35 -7.98 -10.41 15.22
CA ASN A 35 -9.03 -10.13 16.21
C ASN A 35 -10.03 -11.29 16.40
N ARG A 36 -10.24 -12.12 15.38
CA ARG A 36 -11.21 -13.22 15.44
C ARG A 36 -10.62 -14.55 15.88
N LEU A 37 -9.36 -14.81 15.52
CA LEU A 37 -8.76 -16.14 15.64
C LEU A 37 -7.58 -16.20 16.61
N ILE A 38 -6.98 -15.06 16.96
CA ILE A 38 -5.83 -15.01 17.87
C ILE A 38 -6.25 -14.29 19.15
N ASP A 39 -5.89 -14.84 20.31
CA ASP A 39 -6.08 -14.15 21.58
C ASP A 39 -5.37 -12.79 21.54
N ARG A 40 -6.10 -11.71 21.87
CA ARG A 40 -5.56 -10.34 21.93
C ARG A 40 -4.40 -10.17 22.89
N ARG A 41 -4.23 -11.09 23.86
CA ARG A 41 -3.08 -11.08 24.78
C ARG A 41 -1.88 -11.86 24.25
N SER A 42 -2.03 -12.53 23.10
CA SER A 42 -0.95 -13.30 22.48
C SER A 42 0.05 -12.36 21.80
N ARG A 43 1.34 -12.60 22.04
CA ARG A 43 2.43 -11.93 21.32
C ARG A 43 2.31 -12.07 19.80
N THR A 44 1.75 -13.18 19.32
CA THR A 44 1.55 -13.42 17.88
C THR A 44 0.51 -12.45 17.29
N HIS A 45 -0.50 -12.04 18.06
CA HIS A 45 -1.47 -11.03 17.63
C HIS A 45 -0.74 -9.70 17.36
N ASP A 46 0.00 -9.22 18.35
CA ASP A 46 0.74 -7.95 18.26
C ASP A 46 1.75 -7.96 17.11
N GLN A 47 2.50 -9.05 16.95
CA GLN A 47 3.47 -9.21 15.87
C GLN A 47 2.83 -9.15 14.48
N MET A 48 1.71 -9.83 14.29
CA MET A 48 1.01 -9.84 13.01
C MET A 48 0.41 -8.47 12.68
N VAL A 49 -0.23 -7.81 13.66
CA VAL A 49 -0.79 -6.47 13.48
C VAL A 49 0.32 -5.45 13.21
N GLN A 50 1.44 -5.52 13.92
CA GLN A 50 2.59 -4.64 13.68
C GLN A 50 3.21 -4.85 12.31
N ALA A 51 3.34 -6.10 11.85
CA ALA A 51 3.83 -6.41 10.51
C ALA A 51 2.91 -5.82 9.42
N ALA A 52 1.59 -5.96 9.59
CA ALA A 52 0.61 -5.37 8.68
C ALA A 52 0.73 -3.83 8.64
N ASN A 53 0.85 -3.17 9.80
CA ASN A 53 1.05 -1.72 9.88
C ASN A 53 2.34 -1.27 9.17
N THR A 54 3.41 -2.05 9.30
CA THR A 54 4.69 -1.76 8.64
C THR A 54 4.55 -1.88 7.13
N LEU A 55 3.85 -2.91 6.65
CA LEU A 55 3.63 -3.13 5.22
C LEU A 55 2.90 -1.96 4.56
N ILE A 56 1.78 -1.50 5.13
CA ILE A 56 1.02 -0.40 4.54
C ILE A 56 1.84 0.90 4.52
N CYS A 57 2.60 1.17 5.59
CA CYS A 57 3.47 2.33 5.67
C CYS A 57 4.57 2.30 4.60
N LEU A 58 5.18 1.14 4.34
CA LEU A 58 6.19 1.00 3.29
C LEU A 58 5.61 1.26 1.90
N ILE A 59 4.37 0.84 1.65
CA ILE A 59 3.70 1.07 0.37
C ILE A 59 3.38 2.55 0.18
N HIS A 60 2.91 3.23 1.24
CA HIS A 60 2.75 4.70 1.21
C HIS A 60 4.07 5.41 0.92
N GLN A 61 5.16 5.04 1.60
CA GLN A 61 6.47 5.65 1.41
C GLN A 61 7.03 5.42 0.01
N ALA A 62 6.91 4.20 -0.50
CA ALA A 62 7.32 3.87 -1.87
C ALA A 62 6.55 4.72 -2.89
N ASN A 63 5.22 4.79 -2.76
CA ASN A 63 4.39 5.60 -3.63
C ASN A 63 4.77 7.09 -3.59
N TYR A 64 5.03 7.64 -2.39
CA TYR A 64 5.48 9.02 -2.24
C TYR A 64 6.83 9.28 -2.91
N LEU A 65 7.79 8.37 -2.74
CA LEU A 65 9.11 8.52 -3.35
C LEU A 65 9.04 8.42 -4.87
N PHE A 66 8.26 7.48 -5.41
CA PHE A 66 8.03 7.38 -6.85
C PHE A 66 7.44 8.67 -7.42
N ASP A 67 6.43 9.21 -6.75
CA ASP A 67 5.79 10.47 -7.12
C ASP A 67 6.76 11.66 -7.07
N GLN A 68 7.71 11.70 -6.12
CA GLN A 68 8.79 12.69 -6.12
C GLN A 68 9.77 12.51 -7.28
N GLN A 69 10.21 11.30 -7.58
CA GLN A 69 11.16 11.04 -8.67
C GLN A 69 10.58 11.35 -10.04
N LEU A 70 9.30 11.03 -10.25
CA LEU A 70 8.60 11.32 -11.49
C LEU A 70 8.46 12.84 -11.72
N ARG A 71 8.11 13.61 -10.68
CA ARG A 71 8.13 15.08 -10.75
C ARG A 71 9.50 15.69 -11.09
N GLN A 72 10.59 15.00 -10.75
CA GLN A 72 11.94 15.46 -11.10
C GLN A 72 12.29 15.19 -12.56
N LEU A 73 11.68 14.18 -13.19
CA LEU A 73 11.90 13.83 -14.60
C LEU A 73 11.00 14.62 -15.57
N GLU A 74 9.90 15.17 -15.08
CA GLU A 74 9.01 16.05 -15.85
C GLU A 74 9.51 17.52 -15.93
N GLN A 75 10.52 17.90 -15.12
CA GLN A 75 11.17 19.23 -15.14
C GLN A 75 12.40 19.23 -16.05
#